data_AF-A0A963WD10-F1
#
_entry.id   AF-A0A963WD10-F1
#
_cell.length_a   1.000
_cell.length_b   1.000
_cell.length_c   1.000
_cell.angle_alpha   90.00
_cell.angle_beta   90.00
_cell.angle_gamma   90.00
#
_symmetry.space_group_name_H-M   'P 1'
#
loop_
_entity.id
_entity.type
_entity.pdbx_description
1 polymer ?
#
loop_
_entity_poly.entity_id
_entity_poly.type
_entity_poly.pdbx_seq_one_letter_code
_entity_poly.pdbx_strand_id
1 'polypeptide(L)'
;SRREGSPNALTEALALGVPVVSTDCPAGPREVLRGGEVAPLVPVDDAEAMAAAMLLALDVPGDADRRREAVREYSAATCAERYHALFESLLAEGRA
;
A
#
# COMPACT_ATOMS: atom_id res chain seq x y z
N SER A 1 -9.55 -7.41 4.35
CA SER A 1 -9.56 -7.56 5.82
C SER A 1 -10.74 -6.78 6.41
N ARG A 2 -10.97 -6.86 7.74
CA ARG A 2 -11.86 -5.93 8.46
C ARG A 2 -11.12 -4.78 9.14
N ARG A 3 -9.81 -4.92 9.37
CA ARG A 3 -8.89 -3.88 9.88
C ARG A 3 -7.47 -4.16 9.40
N GLU A 4 -6.72 -3.13 9.04
CA GLU A 4 -5.30 -3.23 8.71
C GLU A 4 -4.53 -2.09 9.43
N GLY A 5 -3.31 -2.39 9.88
CA GLY A 5 -2.44 -1.42 10.54
C GLY A 5 -1.29 -1.00 9.62
N SER A 6 -0.53 -1.99 9.17
CA SER A 6 0.42 -1.88 8.05
C SER A 6 0.19 -3.09 7.14
N PRO A 7 -0.32 -2.89 5.92
CA PRO A 7 -0.75 -4.00 5.07
C PRO A 7 0.45 -4.63 4.34
N ASN A 8 1.34 -5.30 5.07
CA ASN A 8 2.64 -5.74 4.52
C ASN A 8 2.50 -6.67 3.31
N ALA A 9 1.57 -7.63 3.35
CA ALA A 9 1.33 -8.52 2.21
C ALA A 9 0.87 -7.77 0.95
N LEU A 10 0.08 -6.70 1.12
CA LEU A 10 -0.30 -5.82 0.02
C LEU A 10 0.92 -5.08 -0.53
N THR A 11 1.73 -4.50 0.36
CA THR A 11 2.96 -3.78 -0.02
C THR A 11 3.96 -4.68 -0.75
N GLU A 12 4.15 -5.91 -0.28
CA GLU A 12 5.02 -6.92 -0.90
C GLU A 12 4.54 -7.30 -2.32
N ALA A 13 3.24 -7.56 -2.49
CA ALA A 13 2.67 -7.87 -3.80
C ALA A 13 2.84 -6.71 -4.79
N LEU A 14 2.61 -5.48 -4.34
CA LEU A 14 2.81 -4.26 -5.14
C LEU A 14 4.29 -4.06 -5.53
N ALA A 15 5.23 -4.34 -4.62
CA ALA A 15 6.67 -4.25 -4.87
C ALA A 15 7.14 -5.26 -5.93
N LEU A 16 6.45 -6.40 -6.03
CA LEU A 16 6.67 -7.41 -7.09
C LEU A 16 5.94 -7.06 -8.39
N GLY A 17 5.13 -6.00 -8.42
CA GLY A 17 4.31 -5.62 -9.56
C GLY A 17 3.14 -6.58 -9.81
N VAL A 18 2.72 -7.36 -8.80
CA VAL A 18 1.61 -8.31 -8.91
C VAL A 18 0.27 -7.56 -8.86
N PRO A 19 -0.70 -7.85 -9.73
CA PRO A 19 -2.06 -7.30 -9.61
C PRO A 19 -2.68 -7.67 -8.27
N VAL A 20 -3.28 -6.69 -7.60
CA VAL A 20 -3.92 -6.88 -6.28
C VAL A 20 -5.34 -6.34 -6.32
N VAL A 21 -6.19 -6.89 -5.46
CA VAL A 21 -7.49 -6.33 -5.11
C VAL A 21 -7.55 -6.32 -3.59
N SER A 22 -7.96 -5.21 -2.98
CA SER A 22 -8.09 -5.13 -1.53
C SER A 22 -9.45 -4.58 -1.13
N THR A 23 -9.86 -4.86 0.10
CA THR A 23 -11.04 -4.22 0.69
C THR A 23 -10.69 -2.81 1.18
N ASP A 24 -11.63 -1.87 1.08
CA ASP A 24 -11.56 -0.54 1.68
C ASP A 24 -11.83 -0.60 3.19
N CYS A 25 -10.99 -1.33 3.92
CA CYS A 25 -11.08 -1.42 5.38
C CYS A 25 -10.34 -0.25 6.05
N PRO A 26 -10.75 0.15 7.28
CA PRO A 26 -10.13 1.26 7.96
C PRO A 26 -8.63 1.03 8.21
N ALA A 27 -7.83 2.06 7.88
CA ALA A 27 -6.38 2.14 7.97
C ALA A 27 -5.61 1.14 7.08
N GLY A 28 -4.68 1.63 6.26
CA GLY A 28 -3.78 0.81 5.43
C GLY A 28 -4.11 0.81 3.93
N PRO A 29 -5.01 -0.07 3.41
CA PRO A 29 -5.18 -0.27 1.97
C PRO A 29 -5.48 0.98 1.16
N ARG A 30 -6.36 1.85 1.65
CA ARG A 30 -6.76 3.06 0.94
C ARG A 30 -5.58 4.02 0.73
N GLU A 31 -4.72 4.16 1.73
CA GLU A 31 -3.53 5.01 1.67
C GLU A 31 -2.51 4.42 0.70
N VAL A 32 -2.18 3.14 0.86
CA VAL A 32 -1.21 2.43 0.00
C VAL A 32 -1.66 2.39 -1.46
N LEU A 33 -2.96 2.19 -1.71
CA LEU A 33 -3.52 2.10 -3.06
C LEU A 33 -3.97 3.45 -3.63
N ARG A 34 -3.67 4.56 -2.95
CA ARG A 34 -4.02 5.93 -3.36
C ARG A 34 -5.51 6.06 -3.74
N GLY A 35 -6.39 5.60 -2.85
CA GLY A 35 -7.84 5.67 -3.06
C GLY A 35 -8.37 4.78 -4.17
N GLY A 36 -7.60 3.80 -4.63
CA GLY A 36 -8.01 2.86 -5.68
C GLY A 36 -7.32 3.09 -7.04
N GLU A 37 -6.46 4.11 -7.15
CA GLU A 37 -5.76 4.44 -8.39
C GLU A 37 -4.65 3.44 -8.75
N VAL A 38 -4.06 2.77 -7.75
CA VAL A 38 -2.97 1.80 -7.96
C VAL A 38 -3.55 0.41 -8.19
N ALA A 39 -4.61 0.07 -7.46
CA ALA A 39 -5.33 -1.18 -7.58
C ALA A 39 -6.74 -1.04 -6.96
N PRO A 40 -7.72 -1.88 -7.38
CA PRO A 40 -9.10 -1.75 -6.92
C PRO A 40 -9.27 -1.88 -5.41
N LEU A 41 -10.17 -1.04 -4.87
CA LEU A 41 -10.70 -1.12 -3.51
C LEU A 41 -12.17 -1.52 -3.56
N VAL A 42 -12.54 -2.60 -2.87
CA VAL A 42 -13.92 -3.09 -2.78
C VAL A 42 -14.47 -2.93 -1.36
N PRO A 43 -15.80 -2.85 -1.16
CA PRO A 43 -16.35 -2.80 0.19
C PRO A 43 -15.95 -4.02 1.04
N VAL A 44 -15.83 -3.81 2.35
CA VAL A 44 -15.65 -4.92 3.29
C VAL A 44 -16.90 -5.80 3.29
N ASP A 45 -16.70 -7.11 3.35
CA ASP A 45 -17.76 -8.14 3.35
C ASP A 45 -18.63 -8.20 2.07
N ASP A 46 -18.17 -7.61 0.96
CA ASP A 46 -18.80 -7.72 -0.37
C ASP A 46 -18.05 -8.73 -1.26
N ALA A 47 -18.50 -9.99 -1.18
CA ALA A 47 -17.88 -11.09 -1.92
C ALA A 47 -18.10 -10.99 -3.45
N GLU A 48 -19.23 -10.43 -3.89
CA GLU A 48 -19.53 -10.28 -5.31
C GLU A 48 -18.63 -9.22 -5.95
N ALA A 49 -18.47 -8.06 -5.28
CA ALA A 49 -17.53 -7.03 -5.72
C ALA A 49 -16.08 -7.54 -5.75
N MET A 50 -15.67 -8.30 -4.74
CA MET A 50 -14.34 -8.92 -4.71
C MET A 50 -14.13 -9.87 -5.89
N ALA A 51 -15.09 -10.77 -6.16
CA ALA A 51 -14.99 -11.72 -7.26
C ALA A 51 -14.92 -11.01 -8.63
N ALA A 52 -15.77 -10.01 -8.85
CA ALA A 52 -15.76 -9.21 -10.07
C ALA A 52 -14.43 -8.48 -10.28
N ALA A 53 -13.88 -7.86 -9.22
CA ALA A 53 -12.60 -7.17 -9.28
C ALA A 53 -11.42 -8.13 -9.53
N MET A 54 -11.45 -9.34 -8.96
CA MET A 54 -10.42 -10.37 -9.21
C MET A 54 -10.42 -10.82 -10.67
N LEU A 55 -11.61 -11.08 -11.25
CA LEU A 55 -11.73 -11.43 -12.67
C LEU A 55 -11.19 -10.30 -13.57
N LEU A 56 -11.58 -9.06 -13.29
CA LEU A 56 -11.08 -7.91 -14.02
C LEU A 56 -9.54 -7.77 -13.92
N ALA A 57 -8.97 -8.00 -12.74
CA ALA A 57 -7.51 -7.92 -12.55
C ALA A 57 -6.74 -9.06 -13.26
N LEU A 58 -7.39 -10.20 -13.54
CA LEU A 58 -6.80 -11.27 -14.34
C LEU A 58 -6.81 -10.93 -15.83
N ASP A 59 -7.89 -10.33 -16.33
CA ASP A 59 -8.04 -9.95 -17.74
C ASP A 59 -7.26 -8.67 -18.08
N VAL A 60 -7.26 -7.70 -17.16
CA VAL A 60 -6.64 -6.39 -17.29
C VAL A 60 -5.75 -6.12 -16.07
N PRO A 61 -4.55 -6.72 -16.02
CA PRO A 61 -3.66 -6.65 -14.85
C PRO A 61 -3.12 -5.24 -14.58
N GLY A 62 -3.28 -4.28 -15.50
CA GLY A 62 -2.81 -2.91 -15.34
C GLY A 62 -1.29 -2.77 -15.33
N ASP A 63 -0.82 -1.62 -14.84
CA ASP A 63 0.58 -1.21 -14.90
C ASP A 63 1.40 -1.71 -13.69
N ALA A 64 2.34 -2.63 -13.95
CA ALA A 64 3.21 -3.19 -12.93
C ALA A 64 4.21 -2.16 -12.35
N ASP A 65 4.70 -1.22 -13.16
CA ASP A 65 5.64 -0.21 -12.71
C ASP A 65 4.94 0.82 -11.83
N ARG A 66 3.69 1.19 -12.15
CA ARG A 66 2.85 2.01 -11.27
C ARG A 66 2.65 1.36 -9.90
N ARG A 67 2.47 0.04 -9.83
CA ARG A 67 2.38 -0.69 -8.55
C ARG A 67 3.67 -0.64 -7.76
N ARG A 68 4.82 -0.89 -8.41
CA ARG A 68 6.14 -0.80 -7.77
C ARG A 68 6.43 0.60 -7.25
N GLU A 69 6.11 1.61 -8.04
CA GLU A 69 6.27 3.03 -7.69
C GLU A 69 5.44 3.40 -6.45
N ALA A 70 4.18 2.95 -6.41
CA ALA A 70 3.26 3.27 -5.33
C ALA A 70 3.77 2.89 -3.94
N VAL A 71 4.64 1.87 -3.87
CA VAL A 71 5.18 1.37 -2.60
C VAL A 71 6.65 1.65 -2.37
N ARG A 72 7.32 2.38 -3.27
CA ARG A 72 8.76 2.67 -3.14
C ARG A 72 9.08 3.37 -1.81
N GLU A 73 8.18 4.24 -1.34
CA GLU A 73 8.40 4.97 -0.08
C GLU A 73 8.34 4.11 1.19
N TYR A 74 7.74 2.91 1.10
CA TYR A 74 7.68 1.95 2.21
C TYR A 74 8.90 1.02 2.25
N SER A 75 9.93 1.27 1.41
CA SER A 75 11.15 0.46 1.42
C SER A 75 11.90 0.61 2.75
N ALA A 76 12.59 -0.45 3.18
CA ALA A 76 13.38 -0.43 4.40
C ALA A 76 14.44 0.69 4.40
N ALA A 77 15.06 0.95 3.24
CA ALA A 77 16.04 2.01 3.07
C ALA A 77 15.41 3.40 3.30
N THR A 78 14.30 3.71 2.62
CA THR A 78 13.59 4.99 2.78
C THR A 78 13.08 5.17 4.21
N CYS A 79 12.54 4.12 4.82
CA CYS A 79 12.11 4.16 6.23
C CYS A 79 13.29 4.46 7.17
N ALA A 80 14.42 3.77 7.00
CA ALA A 80 15.61 3.98 7.82
C ALA A 80 16.15 5.41 7.69
N GLU A 81 16.22 5.95 6.46
CA GLU A 81 16.63 7.32 6.19
C GLU A 81 15.71 8.35 6.88
N ARG A 82 14.39 8.15 6.79
CA ARG A 82 13.39 9.03 7.44
C ARG A 82 13.51 8.99 8.97
N TYR A 83 13.66 7.80 9.56
CA TYR A 83 13.87 7.67 11.01
C TYR A 83 15.19 8.31 11.45
N HIS A 84 16.27 8.08 10.71
CA HIS A 84 17.57 8.68 11.00
C HIS A 84 17.51 10.21 10.97
N ALA A 85 16.89 10.80 9.94
CA ALA A 85 16.70 12.25 9.85
C ALA A 85 15.89 12.82 11.02
N LEU A 86 14.84 12.10 11.46
CA LEU A 86 14.05 12.49 12.63
C LEU A 86 14.88 12.43 13.93
N PHE A 87 15.71 11.40 14.11
CA PHE A 87 16.56 11.31 15.30
C PHE A 87 17.60 12.44 15.33
N GLU A 88 18.20 12.77 14.19
CA GLU A 88 19.13 13.90 14.08
C GLU A 88 18.44 15.24 14.41
N SER A 89 17.21 15.47 13.96
CA SER A 89 16.49 16.72 14.27
C SER A 89 16.17 16.85 15.76
N LEU A 90 15.71 15.77 16.39
CA LEU A 90 15.40 15.74 17.82
C LEU A 90 16.65 15.92 18.69
N LEU A 91 17.79 15.35 18.27
CA LEU A 91 19.07 15.54 18.96
C LEU A 91 19.59 16.98 18.84
N ALA A 92 19.32 17.66 17.72
CA ALA A 92 19.67 19.07 17.56
C ALA A 92 18.80 19.97 18.43
N GLU A 93 17.49 19.70 18.52
CA GLU A 93 16.55 20.44 19.37
C GLU A 93 16.84 20.28 20.86
N GLY A 94 17.19 19.07 21.31
CA GLY A 94 17.51 18.81 22.72
C GLY A 94 18.88 19.34 23.19
N ARG A 95 19.70 19.86 22.27
CA ARG A 95 20.98 20.51 22.56
C ARG A 95 20.90 22.04 22.58
N ALA A 96 19.76 22.61 22.18
CA ALA A 96 19.46 24.04 22.26
C ALA A 96 18.84 24.40 23.63
#